data_AF-A0A3N5C078-F1
#
_entry.id   AF-A0A3N5C078-F1
#
_cell.length_a   1.000
_cell.length_b   1.000
_cell.length_c   1.000
_cell.angle_alpha   90.00
_cell.angle_beta   90.00
_cell.angle_gamma   90.00
#
_symmetry.space_group_name_H-M   'P 1'
#
loop_
_entity.id
_entity.type
_entity.pdbx_description
1 polymer ?
#
loop_
_entity_poly.entity_id
_entity_poly.type
_entity_poly.pdbx_seq_one_letter_code
_entity_poly.pdbx_strand_id
1 'polypeptide(L)' 'MEFLLTCSCCSQTFGMDARHLREKEHLECPNCANPVSKELCQALISLAKCWSEIVSERKWQIQIKGTAI' A
#
# COMPACT_ATOMS: atom_id res chain seq x y z
N MET A 1 3.71 4.30 6.88
CA MET A 1 3.98 3.02 6.17
C MET A 1 3.94 3.33 4.69
N GLU A 2 4.92 2.82 3.94
CA GLU A 2 4.94 2.89 2.48
C GLU A 2 4.74 1.48 1.90
N PHE A 3 3.94 1.38 0.85
CA PHE A 3 3.75 0.18 0.06
C PHE A 3 4.50 0.34 -1.26
N LEU A 4 5.35 -0.63 -1.59
CA LEU A 4 6.01 -0.69 -2.89
C LEU A 4 5.20 -1.60 -3.80
N LEU A 5 4.75 -1.05 -4.92
CA LEU A 5 3.93 -1.75 -5.90
C LEU A 5 4.69 -1.82 -7.22
N THR A 6 4.91 -3.03 -7.71
CA THR A 6 5.48 -3.24 -9.04
C THR A 6 4.36 -3.50 -10.03
N CYS A 7 4.26 -2.65 -11.06
CA CYS A 7 3.30 -2.85 -12.12
C CYS A 7 3.75 -4.01 -13.02
N SER A 8 2.93 -5.03 -13.21
CA SER A 8 3.22 -6.14 -14.12
C SER A 8 3.26 -5.72 -15.60
N CYS A 9 2.59 -4.63 -15.98
CA CYS A 9 2.53 -4.18 -17.37
C CYS A 9 3.77 -3.39 -17.81
N CYS A 10 4.31 -2.51 -16.96
CA CYS A 10 5.47 -1.68 -17.30
C CYS A 10 6.73 -2.03 -16.50
N SER A 11 6.64 -3.03 -15.60
CA SER A 11 7.72 -3.47 -14.70
C SER A 11 8.29 -2.38 -13.78
N GLN A 12 7.63 -1.22 -13.72
CA GLN A 12 8.05 -0.11 -12.87
C GLN A 12 7.51 -0.29 -11.46
N THR A 13 8.36 0.03 -10.48
CA THR A 13 8.00 0.02 -9.07
C THR A 13 7.74 1.44 -8.61
N PHE A 14 6.64 1.66 -7.91
CA PHE A 14 6.28 2.95 -7.34
C PHE A 14 5.91 2.79 -5.88
N GLY A 15 6.33 3.76 -5.07
CA GLY A 15 5.99 3.85 -3.65
C GLY A 15 4.65 4.54 -3.45
N MET A 16 3.88 4.05 -2.49
CA MET A 16 2.61 4.65 -2.11
C MET A 16 2.46 4.69 -0.59
N ASP A 17 2.23 5.89 -0.06
CA ASP A 17 2.02 6.07 1.37
C ASP A 17 0.62 5.59 1.78
N ALA A 18 0.56 4.85 2.89
CA ALA A 18 -0.69 4.38 3.49
C ALA A 18 -1.72 5.50 3.75
N ARG A 19 -1.27 6.75 3.97
CA ARG A 19 -2.14 7.91 4.15
C ARG A 19 -2.92 8.23 2.88
N HIS A 20 -2.26 8.18 1.72
CA HIS A 20 -2.89 8.46 0.43
C HIS A 20 -3.79 7.31 -0.04
N LEU A 21 -3.53 6.08 0.40
CA LEU A 21 -4.35 4.92 0.07
C LEU A 21 -5.74 4.96 0.67
N ARG A 22 -5.91 5.54 1.86
CA ARG A 22 -7.21 5.53 2.57
C ARG A 22 -8.32 6.29 1.87
N GLU A 23 -7.95 7.31 1.12
CA GLU A 23 -8.88 8.23 0.45
C GLU A 23 -9.14 7.82 -1.01
N LYS A 24 -8.44 6.79 -1.51
CA LYS A 24 -8.54 6.32 -2.90
C LYS A 24 -9.55 5.18 -3.01
N GLU A 25 -10.54 5.31 -3.88
CA GLU A 25 -11.42 4.20 -4.29
C GLU A 25 -10.76 3.30 -5.34
N HIS A 26 -9.88 3.88 -6.16
CA HIS A 26 -9.20 3.22 -7.26
C HIS A 26 -7.72 3.61 -7.30
N LEU A 27 -6.89 2.66 -7.72
CA LEU A 27 -5.44 2.82 -7.86
C LEU A 27 -5.03 2.44 -9.27
N GLU A 28 -4.11 3.20 -9.83
CA GLU A 28 -3.57 3.01 -11.17
C GLU A 28 -2.06 3.15 -11.13
N CYS A 29 -1.37 2.47 -12.04
CA CYS A 29 0.06 2.66 -12.20
C CYS A 29 0.34 4.09 -12.72
N PRO A 30 1.22 4.87 -12.06
CA PRO A 30 1.50 6.25 -12.48
C PRO A 30 2.20 6.34 -13.86
N ASN A 31 2.82 5.25 -14.34
CA ASN A 31 3.55 5.25 -15.59
C ASN A 31 2.70 4.84 -16.80
N CYS A 32 1.82 3.85 -16.66
CA CYS A 32 1.04 3.31 -17.78
C CYS A 32 -0.48 3.40 -17.58
N ALA A 33 -0.94 4.05 -16.50
CA ALA A 33 -2.34 4.14 -16.11
C ALA A 33 -3.06 2.78 -15.97
N ASN A 34 -2.31 1.68 -15.90
CA ASN A 34 -2.93 0.36 -15.77
C ASN A 34 -3.58 0.25 -14.39
N PRO A 35 -4.87 -0.10 -14.31
CA PRO A 35 -5.58 -0.19 -13.05
C PRO A 35 -4.99 -1.32 -12.20
N VAL A 36 -4.83 -1.04 -10.91
CA VAL A 36 -4.53 -2.05 -9.91
C VAL A 36 -5.80 -2.88 -9.71
N SER A 37 -5.65 -4.21 -9.64
CA SER A 37 -6.78 -5.12 -9.40
C SER A 37 -7.56 -4.71 -8.15
N LYS A 38 -8.89 -4.77 -8.23
CA LYS A 38 -9.79 -4.37 -7.13
C LYS A 38 -9.47 -5.09 -5.81
N GLU A 39 -9.13 -6.38 -5.87
CA GLU A 39 -8.75 -7.18 -4.71
C GLU A 39 -7.48 -6.64 -4.03
N LEU A 40 -6.42 -6.40 -4.80
CA LEU A 40 -5.18 -5.81 -4.29
C LEU A 40 -5.41 -4.40 -3.72
N CYS A 41 -6.21 -3.57 -4.41
CA CYS A 41 -6.58 -2.24 -3.93
C CYS A 41 -7.29 -2.32 -2.57
N GLN A 42 -8.29 -3.19 -2.42
CA GLN A 42 -9.01 -3.39 -1.16
C GLN A 42 -8.11 -3.93 -0.05
N ALA A 43 -7.18 -4.84 -0.36
CA ALA A 43 -6.22 -5.36 0.59
C ALA A 43 -5.29 -4.25 1.11
N LEU A 44 -4.76 -3.41 0.21
CA LEU A 44 -3.90 -2.27 0.57
C LEU A 44 -4.64 -1.24 1.43
N ILE A 45 -5.88 -0.92 1.09
CA ILE A 45 -6.73 0.00 1.89
C ILE A 45 -6.99 -0.57 3.27
N SER A 46 -7.31 -1.87 3.37
CA SER A 46 -7.55 -2.55 4.65
C SER A 46 -6.31 -2.56 5.53
N LEU A 47 -5.13 -2.86 4.95
CA LEU A 47 -3.85 -2.79 5.64
C LEU A 47 -3.53 -1.36 6.09
N ALA A 48 -3.76 -0.36 5.24
CA ALA A 48 -3.53 1.05 5.57
C ALA A 48 -4.43 1.54 6.72
N LYS A 49 -5.68 1.06 6.81
CA LYS A 49 -6.60 1.35 7.91
C LYS A 49 -6.18 0.68 9.21
N CYS A 50 -5.90 -0.63 9.17
CA CYS A 50 -5.44 -1.40 10.33
C CYS A 50 -4.16 -0.80 10.93
N TRP A 51 -3.22 -0.37 10.09
CA TRP A 51 -2.01 0.30 10.59
C TRP A 51 -2.30 1.68 11.20
N SER A 52 -3.41 2.36 10.87
CA SER A 52 -3.81 3.55 11.62
C SER A 52 -4.10 3.25 13.07
N GLU A 53 -4.86 2.17 13.28
CA GLU A 53 -5.42 1.82 14.57
C GLU A 53 -4.27 1.39 15.48
N ILE A 54 -3.39 0.54 14.96
CA ILE A 54 -2.20 0.09 15.69
C ILE A 54 -1.23 1.26 15.99
N VAL A 55 -1.02 2.23 15.09
CA VAL A 55 -0.18 3.42 15.40
C VAL A 55 -0.88 4.39 16.36
N SER A 56 -2.21 4.50 16.31
CA SER A 56 -2.99 5.36 17.20
C SER A 56 -3.00 4.81 18.64
N GLU A 57 -2.96 3.49 18.80
CA GLU A 57 -2.66 2.84 20.08
C GLU A 57 -1.15 2.87 20.36
N ARG A 58 -0.61 4.06 20.68
CA ARG A 58 0.81 4.29 21.06
C ARG A 58 1.25 3.52 22.32
N LYS A 59 1.24 2.20 22.29
CA LYS A 59 1.81 1.33 23.33
C LYS A 59 2.83 0.33 22.76
N TRP A 60 2.88 0.12 21.45
CA TRP A 60 3.77 -0.89 20.87
C TRP A 60 4.52 -0.37 19.64
N GLN A 61 5.85 -0.43 19.70
CA GLN A 61 6.70 -0.26 18.51
C GLN A 61 6.74 -1.59 17.75
N ILE A 62 6.12 -1.63 16.57
CA ILE A 62 6.20 -2.80 15.68
C ILE A 62 7.33 -2.57 14.67
N GLN A 63 8.41 -3.34 14.80
CA GLN A 63 9.44 -3.47 13.76
C GLN A 63 9.01 -4.55 12.77
N ILE A 64 8.66 -4.16 11.55
CA ILE A 64 8.45 -5.10 10.44
C ILE A 64 9.75 -5.13 9.62
N LYS A 65 10.57 -6.17 9.83
CA LYS A 65 11.71 -6.49 8.96
C LYS A 65 11.21 -7.38 7.82
N GLY A 66 11.02 -6.82 6.62
CA GLY A 66 10.75 -7.61 5.43
C GLY A 66 12.04 -8.28 4.95
N THR A 67 12.12 -9.61 5.02
CA THR A 67 13.13 -10.40 4.30
C THR A 67 12.72 -10.50 2.84
N ALA A 68 13.56 -9.97 1.94
CA ALA A 68 13.50 -10.30 0.53
C ALA A 68 13.76 -11.82 0.38
N ILE A 69 12.88 -12.51 -0.32
CA ILE A 69 13.14 -13.83 -0.92
C ILE A 69 13.21 -13.60 -2.42
#